data_AF-A0A949I038-F1
#
_entry.id   AF-A0A949I038-F1
#
_cell.length_a   1.000
_cell.length_b   1.000
_cell.length_c   1.000
_cell.angle_alpha   90.00
_cell.angle_beta   90.00
_cell.angle_gamma   90.00
#
_symmetry.space_group_name_H-M   'P 1'
#
loop_
_entity.id
_entity.type
_entity.pdbx_description
1 polymer ?
#
loop_
_entity_poly.entity_id
_entity_poly.type
_entity_poly.pdbx_seq_one_letter_code
_entity_poly.pdbx_strand_id
1 'polypeptide(L)'
;MINNGKIEKTAFLPLIDLAVDTDVPNATLLLERLINKKKWKTSGNAYLAESRYKGSEAIIKLNKYKQVLELGSGFTPHAINLGKAIEKYIEVDYSSNLVIKEKLINKIFKDKNNNTSYIAGDIFKNSVWRKISRKLLKEPIGIFAEGFMQ
;
A
#
# COMPACT_ATOMS: atom_id res chain seq x y z
N MET A 1 10.97 11.76 -13.82
CA MET A 1 10.24 12.67 -12.92
C MET A 1 8.76 12.31 -13.00
N ILE A 2 8.08 12.13 -11.88
CA ILE A 2 6.62 11.89 -11.89
C ILE A 2 5.95 13.25 -11.77
N ASN A 3 5.13 13.60 -12.76
CA ASN A 3 4.47 14.89 -12.86
C ASN A 3 3.47 15.04 -11.70
N ASN A 4 3.59 16.12 -10.92
CA ASN A 4 2.80 16.40 -9.70
C ASN A 4 1.27 16.60 -9.94
N GLY A 5 0.77 16.40 -11.15
CA GLY A 5 -0.57 16.81 -11.58
C GLY A 5 -1.70 15.78 -11.44
N LYS A 6 -1.46 14.55 -10.97
CA LYS A 6 -2.50 13.49 -10.96
C LYS A 6 -2.37 12.48 -9.80
N ILE A 7 -2.04 12.94 -8.60
CA ILE A 7 -2.02 12.07 -7.43
C ILE A 7 -2.97 12.68 -6.41
N GLU A 8 -3.92 11.91 -5.90
CA GLU A 8 -4.83 12.40 -4.89
C GLU A 8 -4.01 12.70 -3.62
N LYS A 9 -4.05 13.97 -3.17
CA LYS A 9 -3.24 14.47 -2.05
C LYS A 9 -3.41 13.63 -0.77
N THR A 10 -4.54 12.94 -0.63
CA THR A 10 -4.91 12.08 0.49
C THR A 10 -4.05 10.83 0.62
N ALA A 11 -3.58 10.24 -0.48
CA ALA A 11 -2.77 9.01 -0.44
C ALA A 11 -1.35 9.23 0.13
N PHE A 12 -0.89 10.48 0.18
CA PHE A 12 0.46 10.83 0.64
C PHE A 12 0.59 11.09 2.12
N LEU A 13 -0.45 11.64 2.74
CA LEU A 13 -0.39 12.06 4.14
C LEU A 13 -0.04 10.88 5.06
N PRO A 14 -0.66 9.69 4.91
CA PRO A 14 -0.27 8.52 5.69
C PRO A 14 1.19 8.11 5.46
N LEU A 15 1.68 8.14 4.21
CA LEU A 15 3.09 7.81 3.93
C LEU A 15 4.05 8.81 4.56
N ILE A 16 3.74 10.11 4.52
CA ILE A 16 4.55 11.16 5.16
C ILE A 16 4.60 10.94 6.67
N ASP A 17 3.45 10.70 7.29
CA ASP A 17 3.34 10.47 8.72
C ASP A 17 4.12 9.22 9.14
N LEU A 18 4.03 8.12 8.38
CA LEU A 18 4.81 6.91 8.61
C LEU A 18 6.33 7.13 8.42
N ALA A 19 6.72 7.91 7.42
CA ALA A 19 8.12 8.06 7.04
C ALA A 19 8.95 8.99 7.93
N VAL A 20 8.30 9.99 8.56
CA VAL A 20 9.00 11.07 9.28
C VAL A 20 9.10 10.78 10.78
N ASP A 21 8.02 10.27 11.38
CA ASP A 21 7.85 10.22 12.84
C ASP A 21 7.64 8.77 13.35
N THR A 22 7.94 7.74 12.54
CA THR A 22 7.74 6.33 12.91
C THR A 22 8.86 5.42 12.39
N ASP A 23 8.97 4.21 12.94
CA ASP A 23 9.96 3.20 12.53
C ASP A 23 9.41 2.19 11.52
N VAL A 24 8.39 2.55 10.73
CA VAL A 24 7.82 1.63 9.73
C VAL A 24 8.84 1.38 8.61
N PRO A 25 9.21 0.10 8.35
CA PRO A 25 10.21 -0.22 7.34
C PRO A 25 9.82 0.30 5.96
N ASN A 26 10.82 0.70 5.18
CA ASN A 26 10.69 1.20 3.81
C ASN A 26 9.82 2.48 3.63
N ALA A 27 9.12 3.00 4.65
CA ALA A 27 8.28 4.19 4.51
C ALA A 27 9.10 5.42 4.08
N THR A 28 10.22 5.70 4.78
CA THR A 28 11.13 6.80 4.44
C THR A 28 11.72 6.64 3.03
N LEU A 29 12.14 5.43 2.67
CA LEU A 29 12.70 5.14 1.34
C LEU A 29 11.67 5.38 0.23
N LEU A 30 10.41 4.97 0.43
CA LEU A 30 9.34 5.25 -0.52
C LEU A 30 9.07 6.75 -0.63
N LEU A 31 8.98 7.45 0.50
CA LEU A 31 8.72 8.89 0.53
C LEU A 31 9.79 9.69 -0.22
N GLU A 32 11.07 9.44 0.07
CA GLU A 32 12.20 10.13 -0.58
C GLU A 32 12.22 9.95 -2.09
N ARG A 33 11.84 8.75 -2.56
CA ARG A 33 11.84 8.43 -3.99
C ARG A 33 10.60 8.95 -4.71
N LEU A 34 9.50 9.13 -3.97
CA LEU A 34 8.24 9.61 -4.51
C LEU A 34 8.17 11.14 -4.50
N ILE A 35 8.67 11.79 -3.45
CA ILE A 35 8.69 13.25 -3.29
C ILE A 35 10.13 13.71 -3.12
N ASN A 36 10.69 14.34 -4.16
CA ASN A 36 12.02 14.95 -4.12
C ASN A 36 11.98 16.31 -3.36
N LYS A 37 11.64 16.29 -2.07
CA LYS A 37 11.67 17.44 -1.17
C LYS A 37 12.51 17.11 0.06
N LYS A 38 13.29 18.08 0.53
CA LYS A 38 14.14 17.96 1.74
C LYS A 38 13.39 18.17 3.05
N LYS A 39 12.15 18.68 3.01
CA LYS A 39 11.30 18.91 4.19
C LYS A 39 9.87 18.49 3.87
N TRP A 40 9.32 17.61 4.70
CA TRP A 40 7.94 17.14 4.64
C TRP A 40 7.17 17.70 5.85
N LYS A 41 5.91 18.04 5.64
CA LYS A 41 5.02 18.50 6.73
C LYS A 41 4.12 17.34 7.09
N THR A 42 4.25 16.84 8.31
CA THR A 42 3.39 15.78 8.86
C THR A 42 2.03 16.36 9.22
N SER A 43 1.02 15.50 9.32
CA SER A 43 -0.32 15.87 9.79
C SER A 43 -0.39 16.01 11.32
N GLY A 44 0.66 15.59 12.02
CA GLY A 44 0.71 15.48 13.48
C GLY A 44 0.10 14.19 14.03
N ASN A 45 -0.33 13.26 13.16
CA ASN A 45 -1.02 12.02 13.54
C ASN A 45 -0.18 10.76 13.30
N ALA A 46 1.15 10.88 13.35
CA ALA A 46 2.06 9.77 13.05
C ALA A 46 1.82 8.54 13.91
N TYR A 47 1.57 8.72 15.21
CA TYR A 47 1.24 7.62 16.12
C TYR A 47 -0.04 6.87 15.70
N LEU A 48 -1.05 7.56 15.15
CA LEU A 48 -2.27 6.93 14.63
C LEU A 48 -2.00 6.19 13.32
N ALA A 49 -1.14 6.72 12.46
CA ALA A 49 -0.74 6.05 11.24
C ALA A 49 0.08 4.79 11.56
N GLU A 50 1.04 4.88 12.49
CA GLU A 50 1.87 3.76 12.93
C GLU A 50 1.03 2.67 13.60
N SER A 51 0.13 3.04 14.52
CA SER A 51 -0.73 2.09 15.22
C SER A 51 -1.64 1.33 14.25
N ARG A 52 -2.23 2.03 13.26
CA ARG A 52 -3.00 1.39 12.19
C ARG A 52 -2.15 0.41 11.38
N TYR A 53 -0.98 0.85 10.92
CA TYR A 53 -0.04 0.02 10.16
C TYR A 53 0.36 -1.24 10.94
N LYS A 54 0.86 -1.08 12.17
CA LYS A 54 1.33 -2.19 13.01
C LYS A 54 0.18 -3.13 13.39
N GLY A 55 -1.01 -2.60 13.62
CA GLY A 55 -2.21 -3.38 13.90
C GLY A 55 -2.56 -4.32 12.74
N SER A 56 -2.67 -3.78 11.52
CA SER A 56 -2.95 -4.60 10.33
C SER A 56 -1.88 -5.67 10.09
N GLU A 57 -0.60 -5.30 10.17
CA GLU A 57 0.50 -6.27 10.01
C GLU A 57 0.44 -7.38 11.07
N ALA A 58 0.16 -7.05 12.33
CA ALA A 58 0.06 -8.02 13.40
C ALA A 58 -1.07 -9.02 13.12
N ILE A 59 -2.25 -8.56 12.73
CA ILE A 59 -3.38 -9.41 12.39
C ILE A 59 -3.05 -10.33 11.20
N ILE A 60 -2.42 -9.79 10.15
CA ILE A 60 -1.99 -10.58 8.99
C ILE A 60 -1.02 -11.69 9.41
N LYS A 61 0.00 -11.35 10.20
CA LYS A 61 1.03 -12.29 10.68
C LYS A 61 0.45 -13.36 11.62
N LEU A 62 -0.45 -12.98 12.53
CA LEU A 62 -1.08 -13.91 13.49
C LEU A 62 -1.94 -14.96 12.78
N ASN A 63 -2.72 -14.55 11.78
CA ASN A 63 -3.65 -15.44 11.08
C ASN A 63 -2.99 -16.27 9.96
N LYS A 64 -1.71 -16.01 9.66
CA LYS A 64 -0.92 -16.75 8.65
C LYS A 64 -1.62 -16.84 7.29
N TYR A 65 -2.27 -15.76 6.86
CA TYR A 65 -2.94 -15.72 5.57
C TYR A 65 -1.93 -15.92 4.44
N LYS A 66 -2.20 -16.86 3.52
CA LYS A 66 -1.41 -17.04 2.31
C LYS A 66 -1.69 -15.98 1.25
N GLN A 67 -2.90 -15.42 1.27
CA GLN A 67 -3.28 -14.32 0.38
C GLN A 67 -3.94 -13.16 1.13
N VAL A 68 -3.57 -11.95 0.72
CA VAL A 68 -4.04 -10.70 1.31
C VAL A 68 -4.55 -9.78 0.21
N LEU A 69 -5.65 -9.09 0.50
CA LEU A 69 -6.27 -8.07 -0.34
C LEU A 69 -6.33 -6.75 0.44
N GLU A 70 -5.57 -5.77 -0.03
CA GLU A 70 -5.56 -4.41 0.52
C GLU A 70 -6.40 -3.49 -0.37
N LEU A 71 -7.44 -2.90 0.22
CA LEU A 71 -8.35 -1.96 -0.44
C LEU A 71 -7.94 -0.52 -0.10
N GLY A 72 -7.77 0.32 -1.13
CA GLY A 72 -7.29 1.69 -0.95
C GLY A 72 -5.83 1.74 -0.51
N SER A 73 -4.98 0.91 -1.13
CA SER A 73 -3.58 0.68 -0.71
C SER A 73 -2.66 1.92 -0.74
N GLY A 74 -3.08 3.02 -1.35
CA GLY A 74 -2.36 4.29 -1.43
C GLY A 74 -0.89 4.09 -1.80
N PHE A 75 0.00 4.51 -0.89
CA PHE A 75 1.45 4.26 -0.98
C PHE A 75 2.00 3.53 0.27
N THR A 76 1.16 2.78 0.97
CA THR A 76 1.58 2.00 2.15
C THR A 76 2.67 0.97 1.78
N PRO A 77 3.62 0.68 2.68
CA PRO A 77 4.68 -0.30 2.42
C PRO A 77 4.32 -1.74 2.80
N HIS A 78 3.05 -2.07 3.07
CA HIS A 78 2.65 -3.40 3.56
C HIS A 78 3.17 -4.55 2.70
N ALA A 79 2.88 -4.53 1.39
CA ALA A 79 3.29 -5.60 0.48
C ALA A 79 4.80 -5.86 0.50
N ILE A 80 5.61 -4.80 0.47
CA ILE A 80 7.07 -4.91 0.48
C ILE A 80 7.64 -5.31 1.84
N ASN A 81 6.98 -4.92 2.93
CA ASN A 81 7.42 -5.21 4.30
C ASN A 81 7.06 -6.64 4.72
N LEU A 82 5.87 -7.11 4.33
CA LEU A 82 5.47 -8.50 4.50
C LEU A 82 6.26 -9.42 3.56
N GLY A 83 6.59 -8.95 2.36
CA GLY A 83 7.46 -9.65 1.41
C GLY A 83 7.00 -11.09 1.16
N LYS A 84 7.92 -12.05 1.31
CA LYS A 84 7.66 -13.49 1.07
C LYS A 84 6.82 -14.17 2.16
N ALA A 85 6.43 -13.47 3.23
CA ALA A 85 5.54 -14.04 4.24
C ALA A 85 4.12 -14.31 3.68
N ILE A 86 3.76 -13.63 2.59
CA ILE A 86 2.47 -13.78 1.90
C ILE A 86 2.75 -14.38 0.51
N GLU A 87 2.06 -15.44 0.13
CA GLU A 87 2.22 -16.06 -1.19
C GLU A 87 1.62 -15.18 -2.29
N LYS A 88 0.52 -14.49 -1.98
CA LYS A 88 -0.16 -13.59 -2.92
C LYS A 88 -0.69 -12.33 -2.26
N TYR A 89 -0.16 -11.18 -2.65
CA TYR A 89 -0.63 -9.89 -2.18
C TYR A 89 -1.38 -9.17 -3.32
N ILE A 90 -2.57 -8.64 -3.06
CA ILE A 90 -3.35 -7.90 -4.04
C ILE A 90 -3.59 -6.50 -3.51
N GLU A 91 -3.12 -5.50 -4.26
CA GLU A 91 -3.36 -4.09 -3.97
C GLU A 91 -4.42 -3.53 -4.91
N VAL A 92 -5.43 -2.87 -4.34
CA VAL A 92 -6.51 -2.23 -5.10
C VAL A 92 -6.56 -0.75 -4.77
N ASP A 93 -6.50 0.08 -5.80
CA ASP A 93 -6.59 1.54 -5.69
C ASP A 93 -6.95 2.14 -7.07
N TYR A 94 -7.14 3.46 -7.11
CA TYR A 94 -7.26 4.19 -8.35
C TYR A 94 -6.00 4.03 -9.21
N SER A 95 -6.22 4.00 -10.53
CA SER A 95 -5.16 3.82 -11.53
C SER A 95 -4.03 4.84 -11.39
N SER A 96 -4.34 6.08 -11.00
CA SER A 96 -3.37 7.14 -10.75
C SER A 96 -2.34 6.76 -9.68
N ASN A 97 -2.80 6.17 -8.58
CA ASN A 97 -1.94 5.80 -7.45
C ASN A 97 -1.14 4.54 -7.78
N LEU A 98 -1.80 3.47 -8.26
CA LEU A 98 -1.12 2.20 -8.51
C LEU A 98 -0.05 2.29 -9.58
N VAL A 99 -0.29 3.01 -10.69
CA VAL A 99 0.72 3.17 -11.75
C VAL A 99 2.00 3.82 -11.22
N ILE A 100 1.86 4.74 -10.27
CA ILE A 100 2.98 5.44 -9.66
C ILE A 100 3.68 4.54 -8.65
N LYS A 101 2.90 3.87 -7.78
CA LYS A 101 3.44 2.93 -6.80
C LYS A 101 4.17 1.77 -7.47
N GLU A 102 3.57 1.12 -8.45
CA GLU A 102 4.19 0.01 -9.20
C GLU A 102 5.51 0.43 -9.85
N LYS A 103 5.54 1.58 -10.54
CA LYS A 103 6.79 2.13 -11.12
C LYS A 103 7.84 2.41 -10.05
N LEU A 104 7.44 2.95 -8.91
CA LEU A 104 8.32 3.24 -7.78
C LEU A 104 8.91 1.95 -7.20
N ILE A 105 8.07 0.98 -6.90
CA ILE A 105 8.45 -0.31 -6.32
C ILE A 105 9.38 -1.06 -7.26
N ASN A 106 9.03 -1.19 -8.55
CA ASN A 106 9.86 -1.88 -9.53
C ASN A 106 11.24 -1.21 -9.68
N LYS A 107 11.31 0.11 -9.56
CA LYS A 107 12.58 0.85 -9.61
C LYS A 107 13.46 0.59 -8.38
N ILE A 108 12.86 0.55 -7.18
CA ILE A 108 13.60 0.42 -5.92
C ILE A 108 13.98 -1.03 -5.63
N PHE A 109 13.03 -1.95 -5.83
CA PHE A 109 13.12 -3.30 -5.31
C PHE A 109 13.39 -4.37 -6.37
N LYS A 110 13.39 -3.99 -7.67
CA LYS A 110 13.71 -4.74 -8.91
C LYS A 110 13.07 -6.13 -9.10
N ASP A 111 13.06 -6.99 -8.08
CA ASP A 111 12.55 -8.38 -8.11
C ASP A 111 11.95 -8.85 -6.76
N LYS A 112 11.92 -8.01 -5.71
CA LYS A 112 11.43 -8.44 -4.38
C LYS A 112 9.91 -8.53 -4.25
N ASN A 113 9.14 -8.00 -5.20
CA ASN A 113 7.67 -7.88 -5.08
C ASN A 113 6.87 -8.78 -6.04
N ASN A 114 7.46 -9.91 -6.45
CA ASN A 114 6.90 -10.79 -7.48
C ASN A 114 5.58 -11.47 -7.08
N ASN A 115 5.21 -11.42 -5.80
CA ASN A 115 3.94 -11.91 -5.27
C ASN A 115 2.82 -10.87 -5.23
N THR A 116 3.10 -9.61 -5.61
CA THR A 116 2.10 -8.53 -5.58
C THR A 116 1.40 -8.37 -6.92
N SER A 117 0.08 -8.27 -6.88
CA SER A 117 -0.78 -7.97 -8.02
C SER A 117 -1.50 -6.65 -7.81
N TYR A 118 -1.35 -5.74 -8.76
CA TYR A 118 -2.08 -4.48 -8.77
C TYR A 118 -3.41 -4.61 -9.53
N ILE A 119 -4.50 -4.10 -8.95
CA ILE A 119 -5.81 -4.02 -9.59
C ILE A 119 -6.29 -2.57 -9.55
N ALA A 120 -6.22 -1.91 -10.70
CA ALA A 120 -6.66 -0.53 -10.83
C ALA A 120 -8.19 -0.41 -10.97
N GLY A 121 -8.79 0.43 -10.13
CA GLY A 121 -10.17 0.89 -10.24
C GLY A 121 -10.84 1.27 -8.92
N ASP A 122 -12.04 1.83 -9.03
CA ASP A 122 -12.92 2.17 -7.91
C ASP A 122 -13.51 0.91 -7.28
N ILE A 123 -13.24 0.68 -5.99
CA ILE A 123 -13.68 -0.51 -5.26
C ILE A 123 -15.21 -0.59 -5.08
N PHE A 124 -15.94 0.50 -5.32
CA PHE A 124 -17.41 0.46 -5.33
C PHE A 124 -17.98 -0.07 -6.65
N LYS A 125 -17.15 -0.34 -7.66
CA LYS A 125 -17.60 -0.87 -8.96
C LYS A 125 -17.49 -2.39 -9.02
N ASN A 126 -18.58 -3.05 -9.42
CA ASN A 126 -18.62 -4.50 -9.69
C ASN A 126 -17.56 -4.97 -10.71
N SER A 127 -17.15 -4.09 -11.63
CA SER A 127 -16.06 -4.38 -12.57
C SER A 127 -14.73 -4.65 -11.85
N VAL A 128 -14.44 -3.98 -10.74
CA VAL A 128 -13.23 -4.17 -9.93
C VAL A 128 -13.30 -5.49 -9.17
N TRP A 129 -14.43 -5.79 -8.52
CA TRP A 129 -14.62 -7.07 -7.84
C TRP A 129 -14.52 -8.28 -8.77
N ARG A 130 -14.98 -8.15 -10.02
CA ARG A 130 -14.75 -9.19 -11.05
C ARG A 130 -13.29 -9.37 -11.44
N LYS A 131 -12.46 -8.32 -11.36
CA LYS A 131 -11.01 -8.44 -11.55
C LYS A 131 -10.36 -9.11 -10.34
N ILE A 132 -10.78 -8.72 -9.12
CA ILE A 132 -10.31 -9.32 -7.86
C ILE A 132 -10.59 -10.83 -7.88
N SER A 133 -11.84 -11.25 -8.12
CA SER A 133 -12.23 -12.66 -8.06
C SER A 133 -11.42 -13.56 -9.00
N ARG A 134 -11.06 -13.07 -10.18
CA ARG A 134 -10.21 -13.80 -11.14
C ARG A 134 -8.75 -13.96 -10.68
N LYS A 135 -8.30 -13.16 -9.71
CA LYS A 135 -6.96 -13.21 -9.15
C LYS A 135 -6.89 -13.93 -7.80
N LEU A 136 -8.01 -14.24 -7.14
CA LEU A 136 -7.97 -14.93 -5.84
C LEU A 136 -7.53 -16.39 -5.98
N LEU A 137 -6.83 -16.90 -4.96
CA LEU A 137 -6.58 -18.33 -4.78
C LEU A 137 -7.77 -18.97 -4.06
N LYS A 138 -7.83 -20.31 -4.02
CA LYS A 138 -8.84 -21.07 -3.26
C LYS A 138 -8.54 -21.18 -1.75
N GLU A 139 -7.74 -20.26 -1.22
CA GLU A 139 -7.30 -20.21 0.18
C GLU A 139 -8.08 -19.12 0.94
N PRO A 140 -8.09 -19.10 2.29
CA PRO A 140 -8.60 -17.97 3.06
C PRO A 140 -7.89 -16.65 2.69
N ILE A 141 -8.64 -15.55 2.67
CA ILE A 141 -8.14 -14.22 2.28
C ILE A 141 -8.23 -13.28 3.48
N GLY A 142 -7.12 -12.63 3.81
CA GLY A 142 -7.14 -11.45 4.68
C GLY A 142 -7.53 -10.22 3.87
N ILE A 143 -8.67 -9.61 4.16
CA ILE A 143 -9.12 -8.37 3.48
C ILE A 143 -9.05 -7.23 4.48
N PHE A 144 -8.38 -6.13 4.11
CA PHE A 144 -8.31 -4.95 4.96
C PHE A 144 -8.29 -3.65 4.14
N ALA A 145 -8.63 -2.54 4.80
CA ALA A 145 -8.65 -1.21 4.22
C ALA A 145 -8.20 -0.19 5.27
N GLU A 146 -7.11 0.53 5.01
CA GLU A 146 -6.59 1.55 5.92
C GLU A 146 -6.97 2.95 5.44
N GLY A 147 -7.74 3.68 6.25
CA GLY A 147 -8.10 5.08 5.93
C GLY A 147 -9.13 5.25 4.80
N PHE A 148 -9.72 4.16 4.29
CA PHE A 148 -10.73 4.21 3.22
C PHE A 148 -12.14 4.58 3.70
N MET A 149 -12.49 4.31 4.97
CA MET A 149 -13.84 4.56 5.52
C MET A 149 -13.98 5.89 6.29
N GLN A 150 -13.10 6.86 6.02
CA GLN A 150 -13.11 8.19 6.63
C GLN A 150 -13.66 9.22 5.65
#